data_AF-A0A957DK66-F1
#
_entry.id   AF-A0A957DK66-F1
#
_cell.length_a   1.000
_cell.length_b   1.000
_cell.length_c   1.000
_cell.angle_alpha   90.00
_cell.angle_beta   90.00
_cell.angle_gamma   90.00
#
_symmetry.space_group_name_H-M   'P 1'
#
loop_
_entity.id
_entity.type
_entity.pdbx_description
1 polymer ?
#
loop_
_entity_poly.entity_id
_entity_poly.type
_entity_poly.pdbx_seq_one_letter_code
_entity_poly.pdbx_strand_id
1 'polypeptide(L)'
;GTWSSYRRDYQEWFVKRCLDALNGQEAESLTQAQQLNARGRCRNVGLVVETRPDHINVEELRWFRFLGVTKVQIGIQSLDDRILALNQRGHDVATTRRAIRLLRLAGYKIHAHWMPNLLGATPDSDIADFARLWDDPAIRPDELKIYPCMLVENAELYAHWQRGEYEPYSEEEALRVLVACKQQVPRWVRINRVVRDIPTTNVVAGMKKANLRQMAQQQMNRMGQPCQCIRCREIRREKVTAAELSLRVDGYETDATTEQFLSFERADGRIAGFLRLSLPRPDAEPPLPELVGHAMIREVHVYGPALLLGESSQGEAQHMGLGRALVETARGMARAQGYSHLAVISAIGTRRYYQRLGFSLEGLYMTTLL
;
A
#
# COMPACT_ATOMS: atom_id res chain seq x y z
N GLY A 1 -6.07 -0.14 13.58
CA GLY A 1 -5.96 -1.54 14.02
C GLY A 1 -7.31 -2.21 14.18
N THR A 2 -8.30 -1.51 14.75
CA THR A 2 -9.63 -2.03 15.10
C THR A 2 -10.76 -1.36 14.33
N TRP A 3 -10.49 -0.79 13.15
CA TRP A 3 -11.49 -0.02 12.41
C TRP A 3 -12.77 -0.83 12.20
N SER A 4 -12.64 -2.08 11.76
CA SER A 4 -13.74 -3.03 11.52
C SER A 4 -14.53 -3.43 12.78
N SER A 5 -14.03 -3.13 13.98
CA SER A 5 -14.73 -3.43 15.23
C SER A 5 -15.70 -2.31 15.66
N TYR A 6 -15.59 -1.12 15.08
CA TYR A 6 -16.53 -0.03 15.35
C TYR A 6 -17.87 -0.26 14.66
N ARG A 7 -18.95 0.22 15.27
CA ARG A 7 -20.29 0.22 14.67
C ARG A 7 -20.30 0.99 13.34
N ARG A 8 -21.13 0.54 12.40
CA ARG A 8 -21.27 1.13 11.06
C ARG A 8 -21.69 2.59 11.09
N ASP A 9 -22.63 2.95 11.94
CA ASP A 9 -23.09 4.33 12.12
C ASP A 9 -21.97 5.26 12.60
N TYR A 10 -21.13 4.80 13.53
CA TYR A 10 -19.95 5.54 13.96
C TYR A 10 -18.93 5.69 12.83
N GLN A 11 -18.64 4.63 12.08
CA GLN A 11 -17.70 4.67 10.96
C GLN A 11 -18.15 5.68 9.89
N GLU A 12 -19.43 5.64 9.51
CA GLU A 12 -20.03 6.56 8.55
C GLU A 12 -19.99 8.01 9.05
N TRP A 13 -20.44 8.25 10.28
CA TRP A 13 -20.38 9.56 10.92
C TRP A 13 -18.95 10.10 10.96
N PHE A 14 -17.98 9.27 11.36
CA PHE A 14 -16.58 9.68 11.50
C PHE A 14 -16.01 10.13 10.15
N VAL A 15 -16.19 9.32 9.10
CA VAL A 15 -15.71 9.65 7.75
C VAL A 15 -16.42 10.90 7.22
N LYS A 16 -17.74 11.02 7.42
CA LYS A 16 -18.50 12.22 7.03
C LYS A 16 -17.92 13.46 7.69
N ARG A 17 -17.67 13.45 9.01
CA ARG A 17 -17.10 14.60 9.74
C ARG A 17 -15.70 14.96 9.26
N CYS A 18 -14.87 13.98 8.90
CA CYS A 18 -13.59 14.25 8.25
C CYS A 18 -13.76 14.96 6.89
N LEU A 19 -14.74 14.54 6.07
CA LEU A 19 -15.02 15.18 4.80
C LEU A 19 -15.61 16.59 4.99
N ASP A 20 -16.52 16.78 5.94
CA ASP A 20 -17.08 18.09 6.30
C ASP A 20 -15.95 19.09 6.64
N ALA A 21 -14.96 18.66 7.42
CA ALA A 21 -13.79 19.49 7.74
C ALA A 21 -12.95 19.85 6.50
N LEU A 22 -12.77 18.92 5.56
CA LEU A 22 -12.08 19.21 4.29
C LEU A 22 -12.89 20.12 3.38
N ASN A 23 -14.22 20.00 3.43
CA ASN A 23 -15.15 20.80 2.65
C ASN A 23 -15.34 22.22 3.22
N GLY A 24 -15.08 22.40 4.53
CA GLY A 24 -15.34 23.65 5.23
C GLY A 24 -16.83 23.91 5.50
N GLN A 25 -17.69 22.89 5.37
CA GLN A 25 -19.13 22.98 5.61
C GLN A 25 -19.68 21.62 5.99
N GLU A 26 -20.81 21.62 6.71
CA GLU A 26 -21.50 20.41 7.13
C GLU A 26 -22.44 19.90 6.03
N ALA A 27 -22.36 18.60 5.74
CA ALA A 27 -23.31 17.90 4.88
C ALA A 27 -24.43 17.23 5.72
N GLU A 28 -25.55 16.90 5.10
CA GLU A 28 -26.65 16.12 5.66
C GLU A 28 -26.33 14.62 5.74
N SER A 29 -25.52 14.12 4.80
CA SER A 29 -25.16 12.69 4.70
C SER A 29 -23.72 12.50 4.27
N LEU A 30 -23.18 11.28 4.46
CA LEU A 30 -21.87 10.91 3.93
C LEU A 30 -21.82 11.09 2.40
N THR A 31 -22.84 10.63 1.68
CA THR A 31 -22.91 10.74 0.22
C THR A 31 -22.82 12.19 -0.25
N GLN A 32 -23.53 13.12 0.41
CA GLN A 32 -23.44 14.54 0.07
C GLN A 32 -22.04 15.10 0.41
N ALA A 33 -21.44 14.72 1.55
CA ALA A 33 -20.08 15.13 1.91
C ALA A 33 -19.05 14.67 0.85
N GLN A 34 -19.22 13.46 0.31
CA GLN A 34 -18.37 12.94 -0.77
C GLN A 34 -18.54 13.71 -2.09
N GLN A 35 -19.79 14.03 -2.46
CA GLN A 35 -20.07 14.81 -3.68
C GLN A 35 -19.45 16.22 -3.60
N LEU A 36 -19.58 16.88 -2.45
CA LEU A 36 -18.94 18.17 -2.17
C LEU A 36 -17.41 18.04 -2.25
N ASN A 37 -16.84 17.01 -1.62
CA ASN A 37 -15.38 16.84 -1.58
C ASN A 37 -14.76 16.57 -2.96
N ALA A 38 -15.48 15.88 -3.85
CA ALA A 38 -15.03 15.66 -5.23
C ALA A 38 -14.82 16.97 -6.03
N ARG A 39 -15.43 18.09 -5.58
CA ARG A 39 -15.35 19.42 -6.19
C ARG A 39 -14.69 20.48 -5.30
N GLY A 40 -14.40 20.12 -4.04
CA GLY A 40 -13.89 21.05 -3.03
C GLY A 40 -12.44 21.49 -3.26
N ARG A 41 -12.04 22.53 -2.52
CA ARG A 41 -10.66 23.07 -2.55
C ARG A 41 -9.66 22.09 -1.92
N CYS A 42 -9.99 21.50 -0.77
CA CYS A 42 -9.19 20.48 -0.12
C CYS A 42 -9.78 19.09 -0.40
N ARG A 43 -9.14 18.36 -1.32
CA ARG A 43 -9.68 17.09 -1.83
C ARG A 43 -9.10 15.89 -1.10
N ASN A 44 -9.94 14.96 -0.68
CA ASN A 44 -9.50 13.67 -0.16
C ASN A 44 -9.01 12.80 -1.34
N VAL A 45 -7.69 12.77 -1.55
CA VAL A 45 -7.04 11.97 -2.61
C VAL A 45 -6.65 10.56 -2.17
N GLY A 46 -7.10 10.15 -0.98
CA GLY A 46 -6.87 8.82 -0.44
C GLY A 46 -7.43 8.71 0.97
N LEU A 47 -8.06 7.58 1.25
CA LEU A 47 -8.50 7.19 2.57
C LEU A 47 -7.94 5.80 2.87
N VAL A 48 -7.31 5.69 4.03
CA VAL A 48 -6.62 4.47 4.46
C VAL A 48 -7.19 4.05 5.80
N VAL A 49 -7.60 2.79 5.90
CA VAL A 49 -8.04 2.17 7.17
C VAL A 49 -7.07 1.08 7.58
N GLU A 50 -6.99 0.82 8.88
CA GLU A 50 -6.15 -0.25 9.43
C GLU A 50 -7.00 -1.26 10.19
N THR A 51 -6.93 -2.52 9.79
CA THR A 51 -7.73 -3.62 10.37
C THR A 51 -6.91 -4.91 10.50
N ARG A 52 -7.54 -5.97 11.02
CA ARG A 52 -6.95 -7.32 11.09
C ARG A 52 -7.37 -8.17 9.88
N PRO A 53 -6.55 -9.15 9.46
CA PRO A 53 -6.91 -10.04 8.35
C PRO A 53 -8.26 -10.75 8.52
N ASP A 54 -8.60 -11.19 9.72
CA ASP A 54 -9.83 -11.93 10.05
C ASP A 54 -11.12 -11.09 9.92
N HIS A 55 -11.01 -9.77 9.81
CA HIS A 55 -12.15 -8.89 9.57
C HIS A 55 -12.42 -8.64 8.07
N ILE A 56 -11.57 -9.12 7.17
CA ILE A 56 -11.75 -8.91 5.75
C ILE A 56 -12.71 -9.97 5.18
N ASN A 57 -13.88 -9.51 4.75
CA ASN A 57 -14.86 -10.27 4.00
C ASN A 57 -15.53 -9.36 2.94
N VAL A 58 -16.38 -9.94 2.09
CA VAL A 58 -17.02 -9.21 0.98
C VAL A 58 -17.85 -8.00 1.46
N GLU A 59 -18.61 -8.14 2.55
CA GLU A 59 -19.41 -7.05 3.10
C GLU A 59 -18.55 -5.91 3.61
N GLU A 60 -17.45 -6.24 4.29
CA GLU A 60 -16.48 -5.27 4.78
C GLU A 60 -15.82 -4.50 3.63
N LEU A 61 -15.48 -5.18 2.54
CA LEU A 61 -14.93 -4.53 1.35
C LEU A 61 -15.95 -3.59 0.69
N ARG A 62 -17.21 -4.02 0.53
CA ARG A 62 -18.28 -3.15 0.02
C ARG A 62 -18.44 -1.91 0.89
N TRP A 63 -18.44 -2.10 2.21
CA TRP A 63 -18.55 -1.00 3.16
C TRP A 63 -17.35 -0.04 3.10
N PHE A 64 -16.13 -0.55 3.09
CA PHE A 64 -14.93 0.27 2.92
C PHE A 64 -14.96 1.07 1.62
N ARG A 65 -15.44 0.47 0.53
CA ARG A 65 -15.60 1.18 -0.74
C ARG A 65 -16.65 2.28 -0.66
N PHE A 66 -17.79 2.01 -0.04
CA PHE A 66 -18.82 3.02 0.23
C PHE A 66 -18.25 4.22 1.01
N LEU A 67 -17.43 3.98 2.03
CA LEU A 67 -16.74 5.03 2.79
C LEU A 67 -15.71 5.83 1.97
N GLY A 68 -15.26 5.32 0.82
CA GLY A 68 -14.24 5.94 -0.02
C GLY A 68 -12.82 5.45 0.23
N VAL A 69 -12.64 4.35 0.99
CA VAL A 69 -11.32 3.74 1.29
C VAL A 69 -10.65 3.23 0.02
N THR A 70 -9.39 3.58 -0.24
CA THR A 70 -8.62 3.13 -1.40
C THR A 70 -7.39 2.29 -1.05
N LYS A 71 -7.08 2.19 0.25
CA LYS A 71 -5.97 1.40 0.78
C LYS A 71 -6.37 0.79 2.11
N VAL A 72 -6.03 -0.47 2.31
CA VAL A 72 -6.22 -1.15 3.58
C VAL A 72 -4.86 -1.56 4.12
N GLN A 73 -4.62 -1.25 5.39
CA GLN A 73 -3.47 -1.78 6.10
C GLN A 73 -3.91 -2.96 6.95
N ILE A 74 -3.23 -4.09 6.76
CA ILE A 74 -3.49 -5.32 7.51
C ILE A 74 -2.30 -5.66 8.36
N GLY A 75 -2.55 -5.91 9.65
CA GLY A 75 -1.54 -6.42 10.55
C GLY A 75 -1.39 -7.92 10.36
N ILE A 76 -0.39 -8.35 9.58
CA ILE A 76 -0.04 -9.77 9.40
C ILE A 76 0.94 -10.26 10.47
N GLN A 77 1.81 -9.37 10.98
CA GLN A 77 2.90 -9.62 11.93
C GLN A 77 3.97 -10.62 11.44
N SER A 78 3.60 -11.86 11.15
CA SER A 78 4.49 -12.95 10.72
C SER A 78 3.76 -13.86 9.73
N LEU A 79 4.50 -14.62 8.93
CA LEU A 79 4.00 -15.69 8.08
C LEU A 79 4.35 -17.08 8.63
N ASP A 80 4.57 -17.19 9.95
CA ASP A 80 4.75 -18.44 10.70
C ASP A 80 3.62 -18.60 11.73
N ASP A 81 2.74 -19.58 11.52
CA ASP A 81 1.60 -19.86 12.41
C ASP A 81 2.05 -20.18 13.86
N ARG A 82 3.24 -20.75 14.05
CA ARG A 82 3.80 -20.97 15.40
C ARG A 82 4.09 -19.64 16.09
N ILE A 83 4.70 -18.68 15.38
CA ILE A 83 4.97 -17.34 15.91
C ILE A 83 3.67 -16.60 16.18
N LEU A 84 2.70 -16.68 15.25
CA LEU A 84 1.38 -16.07 15.43
C LEU A 84 0.67 -16.61 16.69
N ALA A 85 0.67 -17.93 16.88
CA ALA A 85 0.08 -18.57 18.06
C ALA A 85 0.81 -18.19 19.37
N LEU A 86 2.14 -18.23 19.38
CA LEU A 86 2.95 -17.80 20.54
C LEU A 86 2.68 -16.36 20.94
N ASN A 87 2.45 -15.48 19.97
CA ASN A 87 2.15 -14.07 20.19
C ASN A 87 0.64 -13.78 20.27
N GLN A 88 -0.18 -14.83 20.50
CA GLN A 88 -1.63 -14.76 20.70
C GLN A 88 -2.36 -13.94 19.62
N ARG A 89 -1.94 -14.11 18.36
CA ARG A 89 -2.58 -13.45 17.23
C ARG A 89 -3.88 -14.18 16.90
N GLY A 90 -4.97 -13.41 16.77
CA GLY A 90 -6.30 -13.96 16.46
C GLY A 90 -6.51 -14.39 15.01
N HIS A 91 -5.45 -14.68 14.26
CA HIS A 91 -5.51 -15.15 12.87
C HIS A 91 -4.27 -15.96 12.52
N ASP A 92 -4.40 -16.79 11.48
CA ASP A 92 -3.35 -17.62 10.89
C ASP A 92 -2.92 -17.06 9.50
N VAL A 93 -1.91 -17.70 8.90
CA VAL A 93 -1.41 -17.36 7.56
C VAL A 93 -2.49 -17.58 6.50
N ALA A 94 -3.31 -18.63 6.63
CA ALA A 94 -4.40 -18.91 5.70
C ALA A 94 -5.43 -17.77 5.65
N THR A 95 -5.76 -17.19 6.81
CA THR A 95 -6.62 -16.01 6.93
C THR A 95 -5.99 -14.80 6.26
N THR A 96 -4.68 -14.62 6.41
CA THR A 96 -3.93 -13.55 5.71
C THR A 96 -4.00 -13.72 4.20
N ARG A 97 -3.78 -14.93 3.66
CA ARG A 97 -3.91 -15.22 2.22
C ARG A 97 -5.30 -14.86 1.70
N ARG A 98 -6.36 -15.32 2.37
CA ARG A 98 -7.76 -15.01 1.99
C ARG A 98 -8.03 -13.51 1.99
N ALA A 99 -7.60 -12.80 3.04
CA ALA A 99 -7.79 -11.36 3.15
C ALA A 99 -7.10 -10.58 2.02
N ILE A 100 -5.85 -10.94 1.72
CA ILE A 100 -5.07 -10.31 0.64
C ILE A 100 -5.71 -10.59 -0.73
N ARG A 101 -6.12 -11.83 -0.99
CA ARG A 101 -6.83 -12.21 -2.23
C ARG A 101 -8.07 -11.34 -2.44
N LEU A 102 -8.93 -11.23 -1.42
CA LEU A 102 -10.14 -10.41 -1.47
C LEU A 102 -9.83 -8.92 -1.69
N LEU A 103 -8.85 -8.37 -0.95
CA LEU A 103 -8.43 -6.99 -1.12
C LEU A 103 -7.92 -6.71 -2.54
N ARG A 104 -7.12 -7.61 -3.10
CA ARG A 104 -6.53 -7.49 -4.44
C ARG A 104 -7.62 -7.50 -5.51
N LEU A 105 -8.53 -8.47 -5.45
CA LEU A 105 -9.65 -8.60 -6.40
C LEU A 105 -10.67 -7.47 -6.28
N ALA A 106 -10.83 -6.85 -5.11
CA ALA A 106 -11.60 -5.61 -4.95
C ALA A 106 -10.81 -4.34 -5.34
N GLY A 107 -9.59 -4.48 -5.84
CA GLY A 107 -8.75 -3.40 -6.34
C GLY A 107 -8.03 -2.57 -5.27
N TYR A 108 -8.09 -2.93 -4.00
CA TYR A 108 -7.44 -2.15 -2.94
C TYR A 108 -5.92 -2.17 -3.06
N LYS A 109 -5.31 -1.07 -2.63
CA LYS A 109 -3.89 -1.06 -2.28
C LYS A 109 -3.69 -1.77 -0.95
N ILE A 110 -2.75 -2.71 -0.91
CA ILE A 110 -2.52 -3.61 0.22
C ILE A 110 -1.24 -3.18 0.93
N HIS A 111 -1.38 -2.71 2.16
CA HIS A 111 -0.27 -2.32 3.00
C HIS A 111 -0.13 -3.30 4.16
N ALA A 112 0.85 -4.20 4.11
CA ALA A 112 1.06 -5.16 5.17
C ALA A 112 1.95 -4.57 6.29
N HIS A 113 1.63 -4.94 7.52
CA HIS A 113 2.45 -4.65 8.68
C HIS A 113 3.07 -5.96 9.19
N TRP A 114 4.40 -6.06 9.02
CA TRP A 114 5.23 -7.20 9.40
C TRP A 114 6.18 -6.78 10.53
N MET A 115 6.42 -7.69 11.47
CA MET A 115 7.13 -7.43 12.70
C MET A 115 8.20 -8.51 12.94
N PRO A 116 9.50 -8.18 12.82
CA PRO A 116 10.56 -9.03 13.34
C PRO A 116 10.63 -8.92 14.88
N ASN A 117 11.46 -9.76 15.49
CA ASN A 117 11.77 -9.75 16.93
C ASN A 117 10.55 -10.12 17.80
N LEU A 118 9.63 -10.93 17.29
CA LEU A 118 8.48 -11.43 18.07
C LEU A 118 8.91 -12.54 19.03
N LEU A 119 8.06 -12.85 20.03
CA LEU A 119 8.32 -13.97 20.94
C LEU A 119 8.49 -15.27 20.16
N GLY A 120 9.62 -15.95 20.36
CA GLY A 120 9.97 -17.21 19.70
C GLY A 120 10.60 -17.07 18.31
N ALA A 121 10.89 -15.85 17.84
CA ALA A 121 11.58 -15.56 16.59
C ALA A 121 13.09 -15.29 16.80
N THR A 122 13.91 -15.78 15.89
CA THR A 122 15.35 -15.47 15.78
C THR A 122 15.65 -14.63 14.54
N PRO A 123 16.79 -13.90 14.49
CA PRO A 123 17.16 -13.11 13.32
C PRO A 123 17.11 -13.90 12.00
N ASP A 124 17.59 -15.14 11.99
CA ASP A 124 17.57 -15.98 10.80
C ASP A 124 16.15 -16.46 10.45
N SER A 125 15.32 -16.77 11.45
CA SER A 125 13.91 -17.11 11.20
C SER A 125 13.12 -15.92 10.64
N ASP A 126 13.40 -14.70 11.09
CA ASP A 126 12.75 -13.48 10.58
C ASP A 126 13.16 -13.18 9.14
N ILE A 127 14.43 -13.40 8.79
CA ILE A 127 14.92 -13.26 7.41
C ILE A 127 14.20 -14.27 6.49
N ALA A 128 14.03 -15.51 6.95
CA ALA A 128 13.30 -16.55 6.22
C ALA A 128 11.79 -16.27 6.14
N ASP A 129 11.17 -15.78 7.22
CA ASP A 129 9.76 -15.40 7.25
C ASP A 129 9.48 -14.22 6.31
N PHE A 130 10.39 -13.24 6.25
CA PHE A 130 10.28 -12.11 5.35
C PHE A 130 10.31 -12.54 3.87
N ALA A 131 11.08 -13.58 3.51
CA ALA A 131 11.12 -14.12 2.15
C ALA A 131 9.74 -14.62 1.69
N ARG A 132 8.96 -15.19 2.62
CA ARG A 132 7.60 -15.71 2.34
C ARG A 132 6.64 -14.63 1.84
N LEU A 133 6.87 -13.35 2.15
CA LEU A 133 6.07 -12.24 1.59
C LEU A 133 6.10 -12.20 0.06
N TRP A 134 7.20 -12.67 -0.53
CA TRP A 134 7.49 -12.60 -1.97
C TRP A 134 7.33 -13.96 -2.63
N ASP A 135 7.77 -15.02 -1.96
CA ASP A 135 7.73 -16.38 -2.48
C ASP A 135 6.30 -16.92 -2.58
N ASP A 136 5.42 -16.52 -1.66
CA ASP A 136 4.00 -16.88 -1.67
C ASP A 136 3.18 -15.96 -2.59
N PRO A 137 2.67 -16.46 -3.73
CA PRO A 137 1.89 -15.64 -4.67
C PRO A 137 0.59 -15.08 -4.06
N ALA A 138 0.06 -15.68 -2.99
CA ALA A 138 -1.14 -15.21 -2.31
C ALA A 138 -0.89 -14.01 -1.40
N ILE A 139 0.37 -13.65 -1.12
CA ILE A 139 0.73 -12.58 -0.16
C ILE A 139 1.12 -11.29 -0.88
N ARG A 140 2.33 -11.19 -1.45
CA ARG A 140 2.80 -10.08 -2.34
C ARG A 140 2.10 -8.72 -2.13
N PRO A 141 2.32 -8.02 -0.99
CA PRO A 141 1.66 -6.74 -0.67
C PRO A 141 2.34 -5.55 -1.35
N ASP A 142 1.57 -4.51 -1.70
CA ASP A 142 2.09 -3.31 -2.38
C ASP A 142 3.00 -2.45 -1.52
N GLU A 143 2.70 -2.39 -0.22
CA GLU A 143 3.42 -1.57 0.73
C GLU A 143 3.71 -2.33 2.03
N LEU A 144 4.77 -1.92 2.73
CA LEU A 144 5.18 -2.49 3.99
C LEU A 144 5.48 -1.46 5.08
N LYS A 145 5.05 -1.79 6.29
CA LYS A 145 5.64 -1.33 7.55
C LYS A 145 6.45 -2.48 8.15
N ILE A 146 7.74 -2.23 8.39
CA ILE A 146 8.65 -3.16 9.09
C ILE A 146 8.86 -2.61 10.49
N TYR A 147 8.16 -3.16 11.49
CA TYR A 147 8.23 -2.69 12.87
C TYR A 147 8.82 -3.79 13.77
N PRO A 148 10.13 -3.74 14.06
CA PRO A 148 10.71 -4.60 15.08
C PRO A 148 9.91 -4.48 16.38
N CYS A 149 9.57 -5.62 16.97
CA CYS A 149 8.89 -5.64 18.26
C CYS A 149 9.75 -4.91 19.29
N MET A 150 9.13 -3.99 20.02
CA MET A 150 9.78 -3.21 21.08
C MET A 150 9.24 -3.64 22.42
N LEU A 151 10.14 -3.94 23.37
CA LEU A 151 9.78 -4.32 24.73
C LEU A 151 9.33 -3.10 25.52
N VAL A 152 8.05 -3.06 25.89
CA VAL A 152 7.45 -2.03 26.75
C VAL A 152 6.90 -2.70 28.01
N GLU A 153 7.03 -2.03 29.16
CA GLU A 153 6.73 -2.63 30.48
C GLU A 153 5.26 -3.05 30.65
N ASN A 154 4.34 -2.34 30.00
CA ASN A 154 2.90 -2.60 30.09
C ASN A 154 2.38 -3.69 29.13
N ALA A 155 3.26 -4.37 28.39
CA ALA A 155 2.88 -5.46 27.49
C ALA A 155 3.15 -6.83 28.13
N GLU A 156 2.36 -7.84 27.77
CA GLU A 156 2.54 -9.23 28.24
C GLU A 156 3.96 -9.77 27.96
N LEU A 157 4.57 -9.30 26.87
CA LEU A 157 5.95 -9.63 26.48
C LEU A 157 6.98 -9.28 27.57
N TYR A 158 6.70 -8.28 28.42
CA TYR A 158 7.57 -7.93 29.54
C TYR A 158 7.71 -9.06 30.56
N ALA A 159 6.63 -9.79 30.83
CA ALA A 159 6.69 -10.93 31.76
C ALA A 159 7.53 -12.09 31.20
N HIS A 160 7.49 -12.33 29.89
CA HIS A 160 8.37 -13.32 29.23
C HIS A 160 9.84 -12.91 29.33
N TRP A 161 10.14 -11.63 29.12
CA TRP A 161 11.50 -11.09 29.30
C TRP A 161 12.01 -11.26 30.74
N GLN A 162 11.18 -10.94 31.74
CA GLN A 162 11.57 -11.09 33.15
C GLN A 162 11.87 -12.55 33.54
N ARG A 163 11.27 -13.53 32.86
CA ARG A 163 11.55 -14.97 33.03
C ARG A 163 12.72 -15.48 32.18
N GLY A 164 13.34 -14.63 31.37
CA GLY A 164 14.42 -15.01 30.46
C GLY A 164 13.96 -15.79 29.22
N GLU A 165 12.66 -15.80 28.92
CA GLU A 165 12.06 -16.52 27.79
C GLU A 165 12.06 -15.70 26.49
N TYR A 166 12.38 -14.41 26.58
CA TYR A 166 12.46 -13.50 25.45
C TYR A 166 13.66 -12.58 25.62
N GLU A 167 14.51 -12.52 24.60
CA GLU A 167 15.62 -11.59 24.51
C GLU A 167 15.41 -10.68 23.29
N PRO A 168 15.16 -9.37 23.47
CA PRO A 168 15.02 -8.45 22.36
C PRO A 168 16.34 -8.35 21.58
N TYR A 169 16.25 -8.27 20.25
CA TYR A 169 17.43 -8.09 19.40
C TYR A 169 18.29 -6.90 19.82
N SER A 170 19.60 -7.14 19.77
CA SER A 170 20.61 -6.09 19.78
C SER A 170 20.47 -5.19 18.54
N GLU A 171 21.13 -4.03 18.58
CA GLU A 171 21.13 -3.11 17.44
C GLU A 171 21.78 -3.74 16.19
N GLU A 172 22.81 -4.56 16.38
CA GLU A 172 23.52 -5.24 15.30
C GLU A 172 22.63 -6.28 14.62
N GLU A 173 21.92 -7.09 15.40
CA GLU A 173 20.97 -8.08 14.89
C GLU A 173 19.81 -7.40 14.17
N ALA A 174 19.21 -6.36 14.75
CA ALA A 174 18.13 -5.61 14.11
C ALA A 174 18.57 -4.97 12.78
N LEU A 175 19.81 -4.48 12.71
CA LEU A 175 20.40 -3.95 11.49
C LEU A 175 20.63 -5.05 10.46
N ARG A 176 21.20 -6.20 10.85
CA ARG A 176 21.41 -7.37 10.00
C ARG A 176 20.11 -7.83 9.37
N VAL A 177 19.07 -8.04 10.19
CA VAL A 177 17.73 -8.46 9.73
C VAL A 177 17.19 -7.44 8.73
N LEU A 178 17.21 -6.14 9.07
CA LEU A 178 16.66 -5.11 8.20
C LEU A 178 17.39 -5.02 6.85
N VAL A 179 18.72 -5.12 6.83
CA VAL A 179 19.51 -5.12 5.58
C VAL A 179 19.14 -6.32 4.73
N ALA A 180 19.13 -7.53 5.32
CA ALA A 180 18.76 -8.76 4.63
C ALA A 180 17.32 -8.72 4.07
N CYS A 181 16.35 -8.25 4.86
CA CYS A 181 14.98 -8.05 4.39
C CYS A 181 14.93 -7.06 3.22
N LYS A 182 15.59 -5.91 3.32
CA LYS A 182 15.56 -4.86 2.29
C LYS A 182 16.18 -5.28 0.95
N GLN A 183 17.15 -6.21 0.96
CA GLN A 183 17.73 -6.78 -0.27
C GLN A 183 16.71 -7.63 -1.05
N GLN A 184 15.74 -8.23 -0.36
CA GLN A 184 14.72 -9.09 -0.97
C GLN A 184 13.52 -8.29 -1.53
N VAL A 185 13.36 -7.02 -1.14
CA VAL A 185 12.15 -6.25 -1.45
C VAL A 185 12.04 -5.95 -2.95
N PRO A 186 10.97 -6.42 -3.61
CA PRO A 186 10.75 -6.15 -5.03
C PRO A 186 10.62 -4.66 -5.36
N ARG A 187 10.94 -4.32 -6.61
CA ARG A 187 10.91 -2.94 -7.12
C ARG A 187 9.53 -2.27 -7.02
N TRP A 188 8.46 -3.06 -7.11
CA TRP A 188 7.06 -2.61 -7.06
C TRP A 188 6.54 -2.39 -5.62
N VAL A 189 7.35 -2.67 -4.60
CA VAL A 189 6.95 -2.52 -3.19
C VAL A 189 7.43 -1.19 -2.61
N ARG A 190 6.58 -0.56 -1.81
CA ARG A 190 6.96 0.63 -1.03
C ARG A 190 7.12 0.32 0.46
N ILE A 191 8.33 0.45 0.98
CA ILE A 191 8.55 0.40 2.44
C ILE A 191 8.25 1.77 3.03
N ASN A 192 7.04 1.94 3.54
CA ASN A 192 6.54 3.21 4.07
C ASN A 192 7.36 3.62 5.28
N ARG A 193 7.55 2.69 6.20
CA ARG A 193 8.16 2.96 7.49
C ARG A 193 8.92 1.76 8.02
N VAL A 194 10.02 2.07 8.70
CA VAL A 194 10.92 1.14 9.37
C VAL A 194 11.05 1.71 10.77
N VAL A 195 10.67 0.93 11.79
CA VAL A 195 10.58 1.34 13.20
C VAL A 195 9.35 2.22 13.52
N ARG A 196 8.76 1.99 14.71
CA ARG A 196 7.62 2.72 15.26
C ARG A 196 8.10 3.91 16.10
N ASP A 197 7.32 4.99 16.16
CA ASP A 197 7.60 6.15 17.02
C ASP A 197 7.11 5.79 18.43
N ILE A 198 7.85 4.94 19.13
CA ILE A 198 7.69 4.74 20.57
C ILE A 198 8.78 5.58 21.24
N PRO A 199 8.44 6.42 22.23
CA PRO A 199 9.45 7.11 23.03
C PRO A 199 10.46 6.11 23.58
N THR A 200 11.75 6.36 23.35
CA THR A 200 12.82 5.43 23.76
C THR A 200 12.89 5.23 25.26
N THR A 201 12.38 6.19 26.05
CA THR A 201 12.16 6.10 27.49
C THR A 201 11.24 4.96 27.90
N ASN A 202 10.33 4.54 27.02
CA ASN A 202 9.38 3.47 27.28
C ASN A 202 9.90 2.10 26.84
N VAL A 203 11.07 2.05 26.19
CA VAL A 203 11.70 0.80 25.73
C VAL A 203 12.61 0.27 26.83
N VAL A 204 12.21 -0.85 27.41
CA VAL A 204 12.90 -1.49 28.53
C VAL A 204 14.30 -1.94 28.10
N ALA A 205 14.37 -2.81 27.09
CA ALA A 205 15.60 -3.41 26.57
C ALA A 205 15.54 -3.61 25.05
N GLY A 206 16.69 -3.89 24.42
CA GLY A 206 16.84 -4.03 22.97
C GLY A 206 17.20 -2.73 22.24
N MET A 207 16.90 -2.68 20.94
CA MET A 207 17.19 -1.53 20.07
C MET A 207 16.45 -0.25 20.49
N LYS A 208 17.20 0.79 20.87
CA LYS A 208 16.66 2.13 21.24
C LYS A 208 16.90 3.21 20.18
N LYS A 209 17.65 2.93 19.11
CA LYS A 209 17.94 3.92 18.06
C LYS A 209 16.75 4.15 17.11
N ALA A 210 16.37 5.42 16.96
CA ALA A 210 15.34 5.84 16.02
C ALA A 210 15.80 5.89 14.54
N ASN A 211 17.11 5.82 14.27
CA ASN A 211 17.70 6.00 12.94
C ASN A 211 18.07 4.70 12.20
N LEU A 212 17.52 3.55 12.60
CA LEU A 212 17.81 2.23 12.01
C LEU A 212 17.70 2.22 10.48
N ARG A 213 16.71 2.93 9.92
CA ARG A 213 16.54 3.06 8.47
C ARG A 213 17.76 3.68 7.78
N GLN A 214 18.34 4.72 8.38
CA GLN A 214 19.50 5.41 7.84
C GLN A 214 20.73 4.53 7.90
N MET A 215 20.93 3.82 9.02
CA MET A 215 22.02 2.88 9.21
C MET A 215 21.98 1.76 8.16
N ALA A 216 20.81 1.14 7.95
CA ALA A 216 20.65 0.10 6.93
C ALA A 216 20.91 0.63 5.52
N GLN A 217 20.45 1.85 5.20
CA GLN A 217 20.72 2.46 3.89
C GLN A 217 22.22 2.70 3.67
N GLN A 218 22.94 3.19 4.69
CA GLN A 218 24.38 3.41 4.61
C GLN A 218 25.14 2.10 4.42
N GLN A 219 24.77 1.05 5.17
CA GLN A 219 25.39 -0.27 5.04
C GLN A 219 25.15 -0.87 3.64
N MET A 220 23.91 -0.86 3.16
CA MET A 220 23.57 -1.32 1.81
C MET A 220 24.36 -0.58 0.72
N ASN A 221 24.55 0.74 0.86
CA ASN A 221 25.36 1.52 -0.07
C ASN A 221 26.84 1.12 -0.03
N ARG A 222 27.43 0.88 1.16
CA ARG A 222 28.81 0.40 1.31
C ARG A 222 29.01 -0.99 0.69
N MET A 223 27.98 -1.83 0.71
CA MET A 223 27.98 -3.16 0.09
C MET A 223 27.78 -3.12 -1.44
N GLY A 224 27.56 -1.94 -2.05
CA GLY A 224 27.25 -1.83 -3.47
C GLY A 224 25.87 -2.38 -3.86
N GLN A 225 24.97 -2.57 -2.90
CA GLN A 225 23.64 -3.17 -3.11
C GLN A 225 22.54 -2.23 -2.57
N PRO A 226 22.33 -1.06 -3.21
CA PRO A 226 21.34 -0.10 -2.73
C PRO A 226 19.91 -0.66 -2.81
N CYS A 227 19.08 -0.33 -1.82
CA CYS A 227 17.69 -0.76 -1.75
C CYS A 227 16.87 -0.30 -2.97
N GLN A 228 16.14 -1.23 -3.60
CA GLN A 228 15.37 -0.98 -4.82
C GLN A 228 13.85 -0.76 -4.60
N CYS A 229 13.38 -0.70 -3.35
CA CYS A 229 11.98 -0.40 -3.07
C CYS A 229 11.59 1.02 -3.57
N ILE A 230 10.31 1.24 -3.85
CA ILE A 230 9.78 2.51 -4.37
C ILE A 230 10.28 3.71 -3.56
N ARG A 231 10.22 3.63 -2.23
CA ARG A 231 10.60 4.76 -1.36
C ARG A 231 12.07 5.19 -1.48
N CYS A 232 12.96 4.26 -1.81
CA CYS A 232 14.37 4.56 -2.02
C CYS A 232 14.64 5.14 -3.42
N ARG A 233 13.67 5.07 -4.33
CA ARG A 233 13.78 5.51 -5.73
C ARG A 233 12.91 6.72 -6.09
N GLU A 234 12.05 7.24 -5.21
CA GLU A 234 11.18 8.39 -5.51
C GLU A 234 12.00 9.66 -5.83
N ILE A 235 11.72 10.37 -6.93
CA ILE A 235 12.40 11.65 -7.29
C ILE A 235 12.08 12.84 -6.37
N ARG A 236 11.17 12.66 -5.41
CA ARG A 236 10.75 13.67 -4.41
C ARG A 236 10.45 15.06 -5.01
N ARG A 237 11.34 16.03 -4.83
CA ARG A 237 11.18 17.44 -5.27
C ARG A 237 12.09 17.81 -6.44
N GLU A 238 12.83 16.85 -6.98
CA GLU A 238 13.73 17.10 -8.10
C GLU A 238 12.92 17.35 -9.37
N LYS A 239 13.33 18.34 -10.15
CA LYS A 239 12.77 18.59 -11.48
C LYS A 239 13.30 17.52 -12.42
N VAL A 240 12.41 16.91 -13.19
CA VAL A 240 12.74 15.92 -14.22
C VAL A 240 11.91 16.24 -15.45
N THR A 241 12.54 16.16 -16.62
CA THR A 241 11.90 16.36 -17.92
C THR A 241 11.41 15.03 -18.49
N ALA A 242 10.40 15.05 -19.36
CA ALA A 242 9.87 13.83 -19.96
C ALA A 242 10.92 13.07 -20.80
N ALA A 243 11.88 13.79 -21.40
CA ALA A 243 12.96 13.19 -22.19
C ALA A 243 13.96 12.37 -21.36
N GLU A 244 14.04 12.61 -20.05
CA GLU A 244 14.90 11.86 -19.13
C GLU A 244 14.24 10.58 -18.60
N LEU A 245 12.97 10.33 -18.97
CA LEU A 245 12.16 9.25 -18.44
C LEU A 245 11.91 8.17 -19.49
N SER A 246 12.03 6.93 -19.04
CA SER A 246 11.66 5.74 -19.81
C SER A 246 10.57 4.98 -19.07
N LEU A 247 9.62 4.41 -19.81
CA LEU A 247 8.61 3.53 -19.24
C LEU A 247 9.24 2.16 -18.97
N ARG A 248 9.08 1.66 -17.74
CA ARG A 248 9.40 0.31 -17.33
C ARG A 248 8.12 -0.41 -16.91
N VAL A 249 8.06 -1.70 -17.20
CA VAL A 249 6.98 -2.60 -16.76
C VAL A 249 7.60 -3.78 -16.03
N ASP A 250 7.30 -3.90 -14.74
CA ASP A 250 7.67 -5.06 -13.92
C ASP A 250 6.40 -5.89 -13.64
N GLY A 251 6.27 -7.04 -14.30
CA GLY A 251 5.14 -7.97 -14.12
C GLY A 251 5.40 -9.02 -13.05
N TYR A 252 4.36 -9.41 -12.30
CA TYR A 252 4.43 -10.51 -11.34
C TYR A 252 3.09 -11.22 -11.18
N GLU A 253 3.15 -12.53 -10.95
CA GLU A 253 1.95 -13.36 -10.74
C GLU A 253 1.44 -13.28 -9.29
N THR A 254 0.17 -13.54 -9.08
CA THR A 254 -0.40 -13.82 -7.75
C THR A 254 -1.20 -15.12 -7.80
N ASP A 255 -1.89 -15.44 -6.72
CA ASP A 255 -2.84 -16.55 -6.70
C ASP A 255 -4.12 -16.27 -7.50
N ALA A 256 -4.42 -15.02 -7.84
CA ALA A 256 -5.69 -14.61 -8.46
C ALA A 256 -5.55 -13.70 -9.69
N THR A 257 -4.41 -13.05 -9.85
CA THR A 257 -4.21 -11.98 -10.84
C THR A 257 -2.79 -12.04 -11.40
N THR A 258 -2.63 -11.49 -12.61
CA THR A 258 -1.33 -11.04 -13.09
C THR A 258 -1.23 -9.53 -12.83
N GLU A 259 -0.22 -9.11 -12.08
CA GLU A 259 -0.01 -7.70 -11.74
C GLU A 259 1.08 -7.09 -12.64
N GLN A 260 0.86 -5.84 -13.05
CA GLN A 260 1.76 -5.06 -13.89
C GLN A 260 2.08 -3.75 -13.17
N PHE A 261 3.33 -3.57 -12.76
CA PHE A 261 3.82 -2.32 -12.20
C PHE A 261 4.48 -1.49 -13.29
N LEU A 262 3.77 -0.44 -13.73
CA LEU A 262 4.27 0.49 -14.74
C LEU A 262 4.94 1.66 -14.01
N SER A 263 6.15 2.03 -14.39
CA SER A 263 6.86 3.18 -13.81
C SER A 263 7.57 3.99 -14.88
N PHE A 264 7.48 5.32 -14.78
CA PHE A 264 8.38 6.22 -15.50
C PHE A 264 9.64 6.42 -14.66
N GLU A 265 10.78 5.94 -15.16
CA GLU A 265 12.05 5.91 -14.46
C GLU A 265 13.14 6.68 -15.22
N ARG A 266 14.01 7.37 -14.48
CA ARG A 266 15.28 7.89 -14.99
C ARG A 266 16.28 6.76 -15.21
N ALA A 267 17.34 7.03 -15.97
CA ALA A 267 18.44 6.07 -16.20
C ALA A 267 19.09 5.55 -14.89
N ASP A 268 19.06 6.33 -13.81
CA ASP A 268 19.55 5.94 -12.48
C ASP A 268 18.53 5.12 -11.65
N GLY A 269 17.39 4.76 -12.25
CA GLY A 269 16.32 3.96 -11.64
C GLY A 269 15.35 4.73 -10.75
N ARG A 270 15.47 6.06 -10.65
CA ARG A 270 14.54 6.87 -9.86
C ARG A 270 13.18 7.05 -10.55
N ILE A 271 12.10 6.94 -9.77
CA ILE A 271 10.71 6.93 -10.23
C ILE A 271 10.10 8.33 -10.20
N ALA A 272 9.59 8.79 -11.34
CA ALA A 272 8.80 10.01 -11.48
C ALA A 272 7.30 9.80 -11.30
N GLY A 273 6.80 8.64 -11.69
CA GLY A 273 5.42 8.24 -11.47
C GLY A 273 5.24 6.75 -11.76
N PHE A 274 4.19 6.15 -11.22
CA PHE A 274 3.89 4.76 -11.41
C PHE A 274 2.38 4.47 -11.41
N LEU A 275 2.02 3.32 -11.96
CA LEU A 275 0.68 2.76 -11.98
C LEU A 275 0.72 1.28 -11.61
N ARG A 276 -0.26 0.83 -10.82
CA ARG A 276 -0.49 -0.59 -10.52
C ARG A 276 -1.70 -1.09 -11.30
N LEU A 277 -1.48 -1.93 -12.30
CA LEU A 277 -2.52 -2.58 -13.08
C LEU A 277 -2.63 -4.04 -12.63
N SER A 278 -3.84 -4.47 -12.35
CA SER A 278 -4.19 -5.82 -11.95
C SER A 278 -5.08 -6.45 -13.00
N LEU A 279 -4.73 -7.66 -13.41
CA LEU A 279 -5.43 -8.43 -14.44
C LEU A 279 -5.96 -9.72 -13.78
N PRO A 280 -7.22 -9.74 -13.31
CA PRO A 280 -7.82 -10.94 -12.70
C PRO A 280 -7.90 -12.11 -13.67
N ARG A 281 -7.43 -13.28 -13.25
CA ARG A 281 -7.46 -14.49 -14.09
C ARG A 281 -8.91 -14.88 -14.44
N PRO A 282 -9.15 -15.61 -15.54
CA PRO A 282 -10.50 -16.03 -15.92
C PRO A 282 -11.24 -16.86 -14.86
N ASP A 283 -10.50 -17.60 -14.03
CA ASP A 283 -11.01 -18.42 -12.91
C ASP A 283 -11.08 -17.64 -11.58
N ALA A 284 -10.65 -16.37 -11.55
CA ALA A 284 -10.76 -15.54 -10.37
C ALA A 284 -12.18 -14.96 -10.28
N GLU A 285 -12.82 -15.17 -9.12
CA GLU A 285 -14.12 -14.59 -8.80
C GLU A 285 -13.95 -13.26 -8.07
N PRO A 286 -14.26 -12.11 -8.70
CA PRO A 286 -14.20 -10.83 -8.01
C PRO A 286 -15.25 -10.77 -6.88
N PRO A 287 -14.91 -10.23 -5.70
CA PRO A 287 -15.84 -10.21 -4.57
C PRO A 287 -17.02 -9.26 -4.77
N LEU A 288 -16.95 -8.34 -5.73
CA LEU A 288 -17.97 -7.34 -6.01
C LEU A 288 -18.49 -7.53 -7.45
N PRO A 289 -19.80 -7.68 -7.67
CA PRO A 289 -20.37 -7.95 -9.00
C PRO A 289 -20.01 -6.90 -10.05
N GLU A 290 -19.87 -5.63 -9.66
CA GLU A 290 -19.49 -4.55 -10.57
C GLU A 290 -18.06 -4.66 -11.13
N LEU A 291 -17.24 -5.58 -10.62
CA LEU A 291 -15.86 -5.81 -11.08
C LEU A 291 -15.70 -7.04 -11.99
N VAL A 292 -16.78 -7.79 -12.23
CA VAL A 292 -16.73 -8.96 -13.11
C VAL A 292 -16.29 -8.54 -14.52
N GLY A 293 -15.30 -9.23 -15.07
CA GLY A 293 -14.76 -8.97 -16.41
C GLY A 293 -13.91 -7.70 -16.55
N HIS A 294 -13.59 -7.01 -15.45
CA HIS A 294 -12.78 -5.80 -15.48
C HIS A 294 -11.30 -6.07 -15.21
N ALA A 295 -10.43 -5.43 -15.98
CA ALA A 295 -9.08 -5.11 -15.51
C ALA A 295 -9.16 -3.99 -14.46
N MET A 296 -8.16 -3.86 -13.59
CA MET A 296 -8.23 -2.94 -12.46
C MET A 296 -6.97 -2.09 -12.29
N ILE A 297 -7.11 -0.76 -12.33
CA ILE A 297 -6.07 0.17 -11.86
C ILE A 297 -6.23 0.36 -10.35
N ARG A 298 -5.27 -0.17 -9.60
CA ARG A 298 -5.22 -0.14 -8.12
C ARG A 298 -4.55 1.13 -7.58
N GLU A 299 -3.65 1.73 -8.36
CA GLU A 299 -2.97 2.96 -8.00
C GLU A 299 -2.48 3.72 -9.23
N VAL A 300 -2.57 5.06 -9.18
CA VAL A 300 -1.77 5.96 -10.02
C VAL A 300 -1.13 6.98 -9.09
N HIS A 301 0.19 7.16 -9.21
CA HIS A 301 0.93 8.12 -8.40
C HIS A 301 1.98 8.83 -9.26
N VAL A 302 2.05 10.16 -9.13
CA VAL A 302 3.06 10.99 -9.81
C VAL A 302 3.72 11.88 -8.76
N TYR A 303 5.05 11.87 -8.70
CA TYR A 303 5.83 12.61 -7.71
C TYR A 303 6.14 14.04 -8.18
N GLY A 304 5.88 15.03 -7.31
CA GLY A 304 6.39 16.41 -7.45
C GLY A 304 5.98 17.11 -8.74
N PRO A 305 6.58 18.28 -9.07
CA PRO A 305 6.25 19.02 -10.28
C PRO A 305 6.90 18.38 -11.52
N ALA A 306 6.74 17.07 -11.71
CA ALA A 306 6.81 16.43 -13.02
C ALA A 306 5.64 16.87 -13.96
N LEU A 307 5.00 18.00 -13.62
CA LEU A 307 3.83 18.64 -14.22
C LEU A 307 4.18 20.03 -14.82
N LEU A 308 5.44 20.47 -14.76
CA LEU A 308 5.89 21.66 -15.49
C LEU A 308 6.59 21.23 -16.78
N LEU A 309 5.78 20.89 -17.79
CA LEU A 309 6.24 20.85 -19.18
C LEU A 309 6.02 22.24 -19.78
N GLY A 310 7.13 22.92 -20.12
CA GLY A 310 7.22 24.05 -21.05
C GLY A 310 6.29 25.25 -20.84
N GLU A 311 6.80 26.32 -20.25
CA GLU A 311 6.32 27.66 -20.60
C GLU A 311 6.73 27.96 -22.05
N SER A 312 5.81 27.80 -22.99
CA SER A 312 5.92 28.45 -24.30
C SER A 312 4.55 28.95 -24.74
N SER A 313 4.38 30.27 -24.62
CA SER A 313 3.64 31.19 -25.50
C SER A 313 2.31 30.73 -26.12
N GLN A 314 1.23 31.39 -25.69
CA GLN A 314 -0.06 31.54 -26.39
C GLN A 314 -0.73 30.24 -26.91
N GLY A 315 -1.66 29.71 -26.10
CA GLY A 315 -2.58 28.64 -26.50
C GLY A 315 -2.41 27.39 -25.65
N GLU A 316 -3.43 27.09 -24.82
CA GLU A 316 -3.65 25.82 -24.12
C GLU A 316 -2.42 25.17 -23.44
N ALA A 317 -2.17 25.56 -22.20
CA ALA A 317 -1.13 24.96 -21.37
C ALA A 317 -1.28 23.42 -21.27
N GLN A 318 -0.31 22.68 -21.85
CA GLN A 318 -0.23 21.21 -21.83
C GLN A 318 0.11 20.70 -20.41
N HIS A 319 -0.90 20.56 -19.55
CA HIS A 319 -0.74 20.27 -18.13
C HIS A 319 -0.93 18.80 -17.66
N MET A 320 -0.80 17.75 -18.50
CA MET A 320 -1.10 16.36 -18.06
C MET A 320 -0.33 15.21 -18.75
N GLY A 321 1.00 15.11 -18.64
CA GLY A 321 1.77 14.07 -19.35
C GLY A 321 1.73 12.66 -18.74
N LEU A 322 2.43 12.46 -17.61
CA LEU A 322 2.80 11.11 -17.13
C LEU A 322 1.60 10.29 -16.63
N GLY A 323 0.72 10.88 -15.83
CA GLY A 323 -0.45 10.17 -15.29
C GLY A 323 -1.40 9.68 -16.39
N ARG A 324 -1.61 10.49 -17.44
CA ARG A 324 -2.41 10.10 -18.60
C ARG A 324 -1.71 9.01 -19.40
N ALA A 325 -0.42 9.17 -19.68
CA ALA A 325 0.36 8.17 -20.41
C ALA A 325 0.36 6.80 -19.70
N LEU A 326 0.46 6.76 -18.37
CA LEU A 326 0.32 5.53 -17.59
C LEU A 326 -1.06 4.88 -17.78
N VAL A 327 -2.14 5.67 -17.68
CA VAL A 327 -3.51 5.15 -17.85
C VAL A 327 -3.74 4.63 -19.27
N GLU A 328 -3.28 5.35 -20.30
CA GLU A 328 -3.41 4.89 -21.70
C GLU A 328 -2.59 3.62 -21.97
N THR A 329 -1.39 3.52 -21.39
CA THR A 329 -0.61 2.28 -21.47
C THR A 329 -1.35 1.12 -20.80
N ALA A 330 -1.92 1.35 -19.62
CA ALA A 330 -2.71 0.34 -18.91
C ALA A 330 -3.96 -0.10 -19.70
N ARG A 331 -4.63 0.83 -20.40
CA ARG A 331 -5.73 0.51 -21.33
C ARG A 331 -5.27 -0.40 -22.46
N GLY A 332 -4.15 -0.08 -23.10
CA GLY A 332 -3.57 -0.91 -24.17
C GLY A 332 -3.22 -2.31 -23.69
N MET A 333 -2.58 -2.43 -22.53
CA MET A 333 -2.24 -3.72 -21.93
C MET A 333 -3.48 -4.55 -21.57
N ALA A 334 -4.49 -3.93 -20.97
CA ALA A 334 -5.73 -4.62 -20.63
C ALA A 334 -6.47 -5.10 -21.89
N ARG A 335 -6.56 -4.27 -22.93
CA ARG A 335 -7.20 -4.66 -24.21
C ARG A 335 -6.45 -5.82 -24.88
N ALA A 336 -5.12 -5.79 -24.88
CA ALA A 336 -4.30 -6.86 -25.44
C ALA A 336 -4.48 -8.20 -24.71
N GLN A 337 -4.91 -8.16 -23.45
CA GLN A 337 -5.21 -9.34 -22.63
C GLN A 337 -6.69 -9.76 -22.68
N GLY A 338 -7.48 -9.15 -23.58
CA GLY A 338 -8.87 -9.54 -23.83
C GLY A 338 -9.90 -8.91 -22.89
N TYR A 339 -9.52 -7.96 -22.03
CA TYR A 339 -10.49 -7.22 -21.22
C TYR A 339 -11.24 -6.21 -22.09
N SER A 340 -12.56 -6.13 -21.89
CA SER A 340 -13.43 -5.14 -22.53
C SER A 340 -13.68 -3.91 -21.66
N HIS A 341 -13.40 -4.00 -20.36
CA HIS A 341 -13.63 -2.93 -19.39
C HIS A 341 -12.43 -2.74 -18.46
N LEU A 342 -12.24 -1.50 -18.01
CA LEU A 342 -11.21 -1.11 -17.06
C LEU A 342 -11.84 -0.32 -15.90
N ALA A 343 -11.63 -0.82 -14.70
CA ALA A 343 -12.05 -0.17 -13.45
C ALA A 343 -10.86 0.51 -12.76
N VAL A 344 -11.17 1.51 -11.94
CA VAL A 344 -10.20 2.25 -11.12
C VAL A 344 -10.75 2.43 -9.72
N ILE A 345 -9.94 2.10 -8.70
CA ILE A 345 -10.25 2.40 -7.30
C ILE A 345 -9.98 3.88 -6.95
N SER A 346 -10.67 4.80 -7.61
CA SER A 346 -10.46 6.24 -7.40
C SER A 346 -10.86 6.67 -5.99
N ALA A 347 -10.01 7.50 -5.36
CA ALA A 347 -10.41 8.29 -4.21
C ALA A 347 -11.48 9.32 -4.61
N ILE A 348 -12.26 9.78 -3.64
CA ILE A 348 -13.36 10.74 -3.85
C ILE A 348 -12.84 12.00 -4.58
N GLY A 349 -11.74 12.57 -4.08
CA GLY A 349 -11.12 13.77 -4.61
C GLY A 349 -10.45 13.63 -5.99
N THR A 350 -10.25 12.40 -6.48
CA THR A 350 -9.63 12.12 -7.78
C THR A 350 -10.63 11.69 -8.85
N ARG A 351 -11.92 11.51 -8.53
CA ARG A 351 -12.94 11.06 -9.52
C ARG A 351 -12.99 11.96 -10.77
N ARG A 352 -12.92 13.29 -10.60
CA ARG A 352 -12.91 14.24 -11.74
C ARG A 352 -11.70 14.11 -12.66
N TYR A 353 -10.56 13.64 -12.14
CA TYR A 353 -9.40 13.37 -12.99
C TYR A 353 -9.71 12.24 -13.97
N TYR A 354 -10.29 11.13 -13.48
CA TYR A 354 -10.68 10.00 -14.32
C TYR A 354 -11.86 10.32 -15.25
N GLN A 355 -12.81 11.17 -14.82
CA GLN A 355 -13.88 11.65 -15.71
C GLN A 355 -13.33 12.35 -16.97
N ARG A 356 -12.28 13.18 -16.82
CA ARG A 356 -11.62 13.80 -17.98
C ARG A 356 -10.88 12.81 -18.89
N LEU A 357 -10.60 11.61 -18.40
CA LEU A 357 -10.02 10.51 -19.16
C LEU A 357 -11.08 9.57 -19.76
N GLY A 358 -12.37 9.89 -19.63
CA GLY A 358 -13.48 9.10 -20.18
C GLY A 358 -13.99 7.99 -19.26
N PHE A 359 -13.76 8.08 -17.95
CA PHE A 359 -14.35 7.16 -16.97
C PHE A 359 -15.67 7.70 -16.41
N SER A 360 -16.66 6.83 -16.25
CA SER A 360 -17.92 7.05 -15.53
C SER A 360 -17.85 6.44 -14.12
N LEU A 361 -18.68 6.92 -13.19
CA LEU A 361 -18.85 6.26 -11.90
C LEU A 361 -19.94 5.19 -12.03
N GLU A 362 -19.59 3.92 -11.87
CA GLU A 362 -20.51 2.78 -11.91
C GLU A 362 -20.37 2.00 -10.60
N GLY A 363 -21.47 1.95 -9.82
CA GLY A 363 -21.43 1.45 -8.46
C GLY A 363 -20.41 2.20 -7.59
N LEU A 364 -19.38 1.49 -7.14
CA LEU A 364 -18.37 2.01 -6.22
C LEU A 364 -17.03 2.38 -6.89
N TYR A 365 -16.93 2.25 -8.22
CA TYR A 365 -15.68 2.38 -8.98
C TYR A 365 -15.84 3.33 -10.17
N MET A 366 -14.71 3.89 -10.62
CA MET A 366 -14.67 4.59 -11.91
C MET A 366 -14.38 3.56 -13.00
N THR A 367 -15.23 3.43 -14.02
CA THR A 367 -15.11 2.42 -15.08
C THR A 367 -15.10 3.06 -16.46
N THR A 368 -14.60 2.35 -17.46
CA THR A 368 -14.58 2.77 -18.86
C THR A 368 -14.54 1.52 -19.76
N LEU A 369 -15.11 1.61 -20.95
CA LEU A 369 -14.90 0.63 -22.01
C LEU A 369 -13.48 0.77 -22.58
N LEU A 370 -12.88 -0.36 -22.96
CA LEU A 370 -11.53 -0.42 -23.53
C LEU A 370 -11.54 -0.25 -25.05
#